data_AF-A0A519TJ09-F1
#
_entry.id   AF-A0A519TJ09-F1
#
_cell.length_a   1.000
_cell.length_b   1.000
_cell.length_c   1.000
_cell.angle_alpha   90.00
_cell.angle_beta   90.00
_cell.angle_gamma   90.00
#
_symmetry.space_group_name_H-M   'P 1'
#
loop_
_entity.id
_entity.type
_entity.pdbx_description
1 polymer ?
#
loop_
_entity_poly.entity_id
_entity_poly.type
_entity_poly.pdbx_seq_one_letter_code
_entity_poly.pdbx_strand_id
1 'polypeptide(L)'
;VEGVVDGSFGGGQRSPAAEAAINDALNQGSLLIGYTGHGGPTGLADERIITTASLLALTNQNRLTFFVTGTCDLSTYDNPDLTSAGESVLTDNATAGAVGLFTTTRVVYSYQNTQLVTAFYTQVLARSAAGDLPSLGNASRLAKTTAAAGDLNNRNYTLLADPTTRLAYPRQRVLIDSINGRRVASVQVSLDTLKALGQVRLSGHVENRNVLNASFNGTADITIFDKPTTVNTLGDQGGVPVPVQVQENVVYGGQATVRPLRRRPHQPGRCPGLPTGAGGRGRQGRRHRHHAPHGAALPQRRVVRVGGPHGRQFVAPR
;
A
#
# COMPACT_ATOMS: atom_id res chain seq x y z
N VAL A 1 6.95 5.46 -19.64
CA VAL A 1 6.18 6.62 -20.12
C VAL A 1 7.17 7.76 -20.26
N GLU A 2 7.60 8.04 -21.48
CA GLU A 2 8.52 9.15 -21.77
C GLU A 2 7.71 10.44 -21.73
N GLY A 3 8.11 11.37 -20.87
CA GLY A 3 7.53 12.70 -20.78
C GLY A 3 8.63 13.73 -21.02
N VAL A 4 8.50 14.46 -22.11
CA VAL A 4 9.34 15.62 -22.44
C VAL A 4 8.99 16.74 -21.45
N VAL A 5 9.98 17.26 -20.73
CA VAL A 5 9.86 18.52 -19.99
C VAL A 5 10.17 19.62 -21.01
N ASP A 6 9.12 20.22 -21.56
CA ASP A 6 9.27 21.31 -22.53
C ASP A 6 9.30 22.67 -21.84
N GLY A 7 10.08 23.57 -22.42
CA GLY A 7 10.73 24.71 -21.78
C GLY A 7 9.84 25.81 -21.22
N SER A 8 10.48 26.62 -20.37
CA SER A 8 9.97 27.83 -19.76
C SER A 8 9.48 28.86 -20.78
N PHE A 9 8.16 29.08 -20.84
CA PHE A 9 7.55 30.27 -21.41
C PHE A 9 6.56 30.86 -20.41
N GLY A 10 6.96 31.93 -19.72
CA GLY A 10 6.08 32.91 -19.04
C GLY A 10 5.08 32.46 -17.95
N GLY A 11 4.86 31.17 -17.73
CA GLY A 11 3.75 30.63 -16.91
C GLY A 11 4.14 29.88 -15.64
N GLY A 12 5.42 29.90 -15.24
CA GLY A 12 5.96 29.08 -14.15
C GLY A 12 6.19 27.61 -14.55
N GLN A 13 6.82 26.82 -13.67
CA GLN A 13 7.09 25.40 -13.92
C GLN A 13 5.79 24.59 -14.04
N ARG A 14 5.85 23.51 -14.84
CA ARG A 14 4.77 22.55 -15.00
C ARG A 14 5.29 21.13 -15.17
N SER A 15 4.50 20.17 -14.70
CA SER A 15 4.71 18.74 -14.96
C SER A 15 3.41 18.11 -15.47
N PRO A 16 3.07 18.29 -16.76
CA PRO A 16 1.79 17.84 -17.32
C PRO A 16 1.57 16.32 -17.18
N ALA A 17 2.64 15.53 -17.28
CA ALA A 17 2.56 14.08 -17.11
C ALA A 17 2.22 13.68 -15.67
N ALA A 18 2.78 14.38 -14.67
CA ALA A 18 2.48 14.12 -13.26
C ALA A 18 1.06 14.59 -12.91
N GLU A 19 0.65 15.77 -13.40
CA GLU A 19 -0.71 16.29 -13.27
C GLU A 19 -1.73 15.30 -13.84
N ALA A 20 -1.54 14.85 -15.09
CA ALA A 20 -2.42 13.87 -15.73
C ALA A 20 -2.48 12.55 -14.95
N ALA A 21 -1.33 12.03 -14.49
CA ALA A 21 -1.28 10.78 -13.75
C ALA A 21 -2.01 10.84 -12.41
N ILE A 22 -1.92 11.97 -11.68
CA ILE A 22 -2.63 12.17 -10.41
C ILE A 22 -4.13 12.35 -10.66
N ASN A 23 -4.53 13.13 -11.67
CA ASN A 23 -5.92 13.31 -12.03
C ASN A 23 -6.58 11.99 -12.46
N ASP A 24 -5.86 11.17 -13.23
CA ASP A 24 -6.30 9.82 -13.60
C ASP A 24 -6.48 8.92 -12.37
N ALA A 25 -5.53 8.94 -11.43
CA ALA A 25 -5.62 8.15 -10.20
C ALA A 25 -6.79 8.57 -9.30
N LEU A 26 -7.10 9.87 -9.26
CA LEU A 26 -8.26 10.41 -8.56
C LEU A 26 -9.55 9.96 -9.24
N ASN A 27 -9.69 10.19 -10.55
CA ASN A 27 -10.87 9.87 -11.35
C ASN A 27 -11.19 8.37 -11.40
N GLN A 28 -10.16 7.50 -11.44
CA GLN A 28 -10.35 6.05 -11.42
C GLN A 28 -10.84 5.53 -10.05
N GLY A 29 -10.59 6.28 -8.98
CA GLY A 29 -10.96 5.93 -7.61
C GLY A 29 -9.80 5.28 -6.86
N SER A 30 -9.01 6.10 -6.17
CA SER A 30 -7.97 5.64 -5.26
C SER A 30 -8.46 5.67 -3.82
N LEU A 31 -8.20 4.63 -3.02
CA LEU A 31 -8.58 4.61 -1.60
C LEU A 31 -7.86 5.72 -0.81
N LEU A 32 -6.56 5.87 -1.08
CA LEU A 32 -5.67 6.84 -0.46
C LEU A 32 -4.79 7.46 -1.54
N ILE A 33 -4.62 8.79 -1.49
CA ILE A 33 -3.59 9.49 -2.26
C ILE A 33 -2.71 10.28 -1.29
N GLY A 34 -1.40 10.04 -1.40
CA GLY A 34 -0.38 10.64 -0.57
C GLY A 34 0.44 11.66 -1.34
N TYR A 35 0.68 12.83 -0.74
CA TYR A 35 1.63 13.81 -1.24
C TYR A 35 2.51 14.34 -0.09
N THR A 36 3.79 14.54 -0.35
CA THR A 36 4.69 15.24 0.59
C THR A 36 5.67 16.07 -0.22
N GLY A 37 5.70 17.37 0.02
CA GLY A 37 6.46 18.32 -0.78
C GLY A 37 5.96 19.75 -0.63
N HIS A 38 6.40 20.64 -1.52
CA HIS A 38 5.96 22.03 -1.57
C HIS A 38 4.49 22.15 -1.98
N GLY A 39 3.85 23.21 -1.52
CA GLY A 39 2.44 23.43 -1.72
C GLY A 39 1.96 24.52 -0.81
N GLY A 40 0.73 24.94 -1.06
CA GLY A 40 0.10 26.01 -0.30
C GLY A 40 -1.39 25.98 -0.49
N PRO A 41 -2.08 27.08 -0.13
CA PRO A 41 -3.53 27.07 -0.06
C PRO A 41 -4.23 26.89 -1.41
N THR A 42 -3.53 27.00 -2.55
CA THR A 42 -4.14 26.89 -3.90
C THR A 42 -3.74 25.63 -4.67
N GLY A 43 -2.91 24.75 -4.09
CA GLY A 43 -2.44 23.56 -4.80
C GLY A 43 -1.16 22.92 -4.25
N LEU A 44 -0.67 21.93 -4.99
CA LEU A 44 0.52 21.14 -4.65
C LEU A 44 1.58 21.23 -5.74
N ALA A 45 2.84 21.27 -5.30
CA ALA A 45 4.05 21.43 -6.10
C ALA A 45 4.11 22.72 -6.91
N ASP A 46 5.33 23.25 -7.13
CA ASP A 46 5.54 24.41 -7.99
C ASP A 46 5.20 24.09 -9.46
N GLU A 47 5.31 22.81 -9.83
CA GLU A 47 4.90 22.22 -11.10
C GLU A 47 3.39 22.09 -11.28
N ARG A 48 2.60 22.49 -10.27
CA ARG A 48 1.12 22.52 -10.29
C ARG A 48 0.48 21.16 -10.59
N ILE A 49 0.96 20.11 -9.93
CA ILE A 49 0.44 18.75 -10.12
C ILE A 49 -0.98 18.58 -9.54
N ILE A 50 -1.38 19.44 -8.60
CA ILE A 50 -2.77 19.64 -8.16
C ILE A 50 -3.03 21.14 -8.05
N THR A 51 -4.17 21.59 -8.58
CA THR A 51 -4.65 22.98 -8.48
C THR A 51 -6.11 22.99 -8.07
N THR A 52 -6.63 24.10 -7.54
CA THR A 52 -8.08 24.24 -7.28
C THR A 52 -8.91 23.93 -8.54
N ALA A 53 -8.47 24.38 -9.72
CA ALA A 53 -9.16 24.09 -10.97
C ALA A 53 -9.19 22.58 -11.30
N SER A 54 -8.09 21.85 -11.09
CA SER A 54 -8.06 20.41 -11.34
C SER A 54 -8.94 19.63 -10.35
N LEU A 55 -9.03 20.10 -9.10
CA LEU A 55 -9.90 19.53 -8.06
C LEU A 55 -11.39 19.73 -8.39
N LEU A 56 -11.76 20.91 -8.90
CA LEU A 56 -13.12 21.20 -9.36
C LEU A 56 -13.50 20.40 -10.63
N ALA A 57 -12.51 19.99 -11.42
CA ALA A 57 -12.71 19.19 -12.63
C ALA A 57 -12.77 17.66 -12.38
N LEU A 58 -12.68 17.21 -11.11
CA LEU A 58 -12.76 15.79 -10.78
C LEU A 58 -14.12 15.18 -11.15
N THR A 59 -14.09 13.89 -11.51
CA THR A 59 -15.25 13.10 -11.95
C THR A 59 -15.40 11.77 -11.19
N ASN A 60 -14.72 11.61 -10.05
CA ASN A 60 -14.69 10.40 -9.22
C ASN A 60 -15.96 10.18 -8.38
N GLN A 61 -17.14 10.35 -8.98
CA GLN A 61 -18.42 10.12 -8.32
C GLN A 61 -18.51 8.70 -7.76
N ASN A 62 -18.96 8.57 -6.51
CA ASN A 62 -19.02 7.32 -5.75
C ASN A 62 -17.66 6.62 -5.51
N ARG A 63 -16.54 7.29 -5.80
CA ARG A 63 -15.17 6.75 -5.64
C ARG A 63 -14.24 7.81 -5.05
N LEU A 64 -14.76 8.53 -4.06
CA LEU A 64 -14.05 9.59 -3.37
C LEU A 64 -12.76 9.08 -2.73
N THR A 65 -11.70 9.87 -2.84
CA THR A 65 -10.38 9.53 -2.29
C THR A 65 -10.19 10.18 -0.92
N PHE A 66 -9.44 9.51 -0.04
CA PHE A 66 -8.92 10.14 1.17
C PHE A 66 -7.49 10.65 0.93
N PHE A 67 -7.24 11.93 1.15
CA PHE A 67 -5.92 12.52 0.94
C PHE A 67 -5.06 12.48 2.21
N VAL A 68 -3.76 12.27 2.02
CA VAL A 68 -2.74 12.39 3.06
C VAL A 68 -1.67 13.34 2.54
N THR A 69 -1.64 14.57 3.04
CA THR A 69 -0.77 15.63 2.47
C THR A 69 0.14 16.22 3.52
N GLY A 70 1.46 16.05 3.32
CA GLY A 70 2.50 16.71 4.10
C GLY A 70 3.13 17.86 3.34
N THR A 71 2.47 19.01 3.38
CA THR A 71 2.90 20.26 2.71
C THR A 71 2.69 21.45 3.65
N CYS A 72 3.06 22.67 3.26
CA CYS A 72 3.01 23.83 4.17
C CYS A 72 1.60 24.08 4.73
N ASP A 73 0.60 24.42 3.91
CA ASP A 73 -0.69 24.90 4.41
C ASP A 73 -1.83 24.69 3.39
N LEU A 74 -2.00 23.45 2.93
CA LEU A 74 -3.03 23.12 1.93
C LEU A 74 -4.45 23.43 2.39
N SER A 75 -4.70 23.37 3.69
CA SER A 75 -6.04 23.49 4.29
C SER A 75 -6.12 24.62 5.31
N THR A 76 -5.89 25.85 4.86
CA THR A 76 -6.00 27.07 5.67
C THR A 76 -7.47 27.49 5.84
N TYR A 77 -8.23 26.67 6.58
CA TYR A 77 -9.69 26.82 6.74
C TYR A 77 -10.13 27.93 7.70
N ASP A 78 -9.19 28.59 8.36
CA ASP A 78 -9.47 29.65 9.35
C ASP A 78 -9.27 31.06 8.79
N ASN A 79 -9.01 31.19 7.48
CA ASN A 79 -8.95 32.46 6.79
C ASN A 79 -10.26 32.74 6.03
N PRO A 80 -11.08 33.71 6.45
CA PRO A 80 -12.36 33.99 5.77
C PRO A 80 -12.21 34.58 4.36
N ASP A 81 -11.03 35.12 4.02
CA ASP A 81 -10.76 35.74 2.72
C ASP A 81 -10.29 34.71 1.66
N LEU A 82 -10.20 33.43 2.03
CA LEU A 82 -9.60 32.39 1.20
C LEU A 82 -10.30 31.04 1.40
N THR A 83 -10.78 30.44 0.32
CA THR A 83 -11.11 29.01 0.31
C THR A 83 -9.90 28.24 -0.17
N SER A 84 -9.31 27.44 0.72
CA SER A 84 -8.12 26.65 0.39
C SER A 84 -8.46 25.43 -0.47
N ALA A 85 -7.49 24.92 -1.23
CA ALA A 85 -7.64 23.74 -2.07
C ALA A 85 -8.06 22.50 -1.26
N GLY A 86 -7.61 22.41 0.00
CA GLY A 86 -8.05 21.38 0.94
C GLY A 86 -9.53 21.49 1.35
N GLU A 87 -10.09 22.70 1.40
CA GLU A 87 -11.53 22.90 1.56
C GLU A 87 -12.27 22.65 0.26
N SER A 88 -11.81 23.22 -0.86
CA SER A 88 -12.47 23.10 -2.16
C SER A 88 -12.67 21.66 -2.62
N VAL A 89 -11.69 20.76 -2.36
CA VAL A 89 -11.83 19.34 -2.72
C VAL A 89 -12.90 18.62 -1.89
N LEU A 90 -13.30 19.16 -0.74
CA LEU A 90 -14.36 18.62 0.10
C LEU A 90 -15.73 19.22 -0.24
N THR A 91 -15.78 20.51 -0.60
CA THR A 91 -17.04 21.28 -0.60
C THR A 91 -17.50 21.76 -1.96
N ASP A 92 -16.59 22.05 -2.89
CA ASP A 92 -16.91 22.91 -4.03
C ASP A 92 -17.27 22.12 -5.31
N ASN A 93 -16.97 20.81 -5.33
CA ASN A 93 -17.46 19.88 -6.34
C ASN A 93 -18.59 19.02 -5.75
N ALA A 94 -19.82 19.24 -6.21
CA ALA A 94 -21.01 18.60 -5.64
C ALA A 94 -21.12 17.08 -5.92
N THR A 95 -20.34 16.54 -6.86
CA THR A 95 -20.49 15.14 -7.31
C THR A 95 -19.21 14.31 -7.18
N ALA A 96 -18.08 14.95 -6.94
CA ALA A 96 -16.74 14.36 -6.95
C ALA A 96 -15.83 15.11 -5.96
N GLY A 97 -14.63 14.61 -5.71
CA GLY A 97 -13.69 15.20 -4.75
C GLY A 97 -13.13 14.20 -3.74
N ALA A 98 -13.02 14.63 -2.49
CA ALA A 98 -12.46 13.85 -1.40
C ALA A 98 -13.53 13.40 -0.39
N VAL A 99 -13.30 12.25 0.23
CA VAL A 99 -14.08 11.82 1.42
C VAL A 99 -13.52 12.43 2.72
N GLY A 100 -12.29 12.94 2.65
CA GLY A 100 -11.58 13.52 3.78
C GLY A 100 -10.10 13.73 3.50
N LEU A 101 -9.44 14.48 4.39
CA LEU A 101 -8.01 14.72 4.33
C LEU A 101 -7.37 14.57 5.72
N PHE A 102 -6.18 13.97 5.75
CA PHE A 102 -5.21 14.16 6.82
C PHE A 102 -4.12 15.09 6.29
N THR A 103 -4.16 16.35 6.72
CA THR A 103 -3.53 17.48 6.01
C THR A 103 -3.04 18.55 6.96
N THR A 104 -2.40 19.57 6.45
CA THR A 104 -1.79 20.67 7.20
C THR A 104 -2.57 21.96 7.06
N THR A 105 -2.62 22.73 8.14
CA THR A 105 -3.26 24.05 8.22
C THR A 105 -2.24 25.19 8.29
N ARG A 106 -0.97 24.87 8.56
CA ARG A 106 0.14 25.81 8.79
C ARG A 106 1.45 25.13 8.47
N VAL A 107 2.46 25.93 8.13
CA VAL A 107 3.81 25.50 7.75
C VAL A 107 4.33 24.37 8.65
N VAL A 108 4.93 23.37 8.02
CA VAL A 108 5.46 22.15 8.64
C VAL A 108 6.85 21.84 8.14
N TYR A 109 7.59 21.04 8.89
CA TYR A 109 8.94 20.62 8.53
C TYR A 109 8.96 19.20 7.94
N SER A 110 9.82 18.97 6.95
CA SER A 110 9.87 17.76 6.14
C SER A 110 10.24 16.49 6.94
N TYR A 111 11.10 16.62 7.95
CA TYR A 111 11.49 15.51 8.82
C TYR A 111 10.30 15.00 9.64
N GLN A 112 9.61 15.91 10.34
CA GLN A 112 8.43 15.61 11.15
C GLN A 112 7.24 15.18 10.29
N ASN A 113 7.11 15.71 9.05
CA ASN A 113 6.13 15.22 8.07
C ASN A 113 6.31 13.73 7.80
N THR A 114 7.55 13.33 7.54
CA THR A 114 7.86 11.92 7.25
C THR A 114 7.45 11.02 8.42
N GLN A 115 7.73 11.43 9.66
CA GLN A 115 7.35 10.66 10.85
C GLN A 115 5.83 10.56 11.02
N LEU A 116 5.12 11.69 10.95
CA LEU A 116 3.68 11.73 11.19
C LEU A 116 2.87 11.05 10.08
N VAL A 117 3.22 11.27 8.81
CA VAL A 117 2.59 10.61 7.67
C VAL A 117 2.83 9.09 7.70
N THR A 118 4.05 8.65 8.00
CA THR A 118 4.36 7.22 8.16
C THR A 118 3.56 6.59 9.29
N ALA A 119 3.42 7.30 10.42
CA ALA A 119 2.60 6.86 11.53
C ALA A 119 1.13 6.77 11.14
N PHE A 120 0.59 7.78 10.44
CA PHE A 120 -0.78 7.75 9.95
C PHE A 120 -1.04 6.55 9.04
N TYR A 121 -0.17 6.29 8.05
CA TYR A 121 -0.29 5.11 7.20
C TYR A 121 -0.24 3.80 8.00
N THR A 122 0.66 3.72 8.98
CA THR A 122 0.77 2.56 9.85
C THR A 122 -0.53 2.33 10.63
N GLN A 123 -1.13 3.37 11.17
CA GLN A 123 -2.37 3.25 11.93
C GLN A 123 -3.58 2.97 11.02
N VAL A 124 -3.78 3.76 9.96
CA VAL A 124 -4.97 3.70 9.09
C VAL A 124 -5.06 2.39 8.30
N LEU A 125 -3.95 1.66 8.13
CA LEU A 125 -3.90 0.36 7.46
C LEU A 125 -3.69 -0.82 8.43
N ALA A 126 -3.51 -0.56 9.74
CA ALA A 126 -3.34 -1.62 10.73
C ALA A 126 -4.68 -2.25 11.11
N ARG A 127 -4.76 -3.57 11.03
CA ARG A 127 -5.89 -4.33 11.59
C ARG A 127 -5.71 -4.49 13.10
N SER A 128 -6.82 -4.36 13.83
CA SER A 128 -6.88 -4.74 15.25
C SER A 128 -6.67 -6.25 15.43
N ALA A 129 -6.50 -6.69 16.67
CA ALA A 129 -6.46 -8.12 16.99
C ALA A 129 -7.74 -8.86 16.54
N ALA A 130 -8.89 -8.18 16.52
CA ALA A 130 -10.16 -8.70 16.01
C ALA A 130 -10.26 -8.66 14.47
N GLY A 131 -9.26 -8.11 13.78
CA GLY A 131 -9.20 -8.06 12.31
C GLY A 131 -9.90 -6.86 11.68
N ASP A 132 -10.40 -5.91 12.47
CA ASP A 132 -11.05 -4.70 11.97
C ASP A 132 -10.04 -3.59 11.65
N LEU A 133 -10.33 -2.76 10.64
CA LEU A 133 -9.55 -1.57 10.27
C LEU A 133 -10.14 -0.32 10.94
N PRO A 134 -9.32 0.65 11.39
CA PRO A 134 -9.76 1.72 12.28
C PRO A 134 -10.68 2.73 11.59
N SER A 135 -11.34 3.57 12.40
CA SER A 135 -11.91 4.84 11.90
C SER A 135 -10.80 5.87 11.69
N LEU A 136 -11.07 6.86 10.85
CA LEU A 136 -10.13 7.95 10.55
C LEU A 136 -9.73 8.73 11.80
N GLY A 137 -10.68 8.99 12.70
CA GLY A 137 -10.40 9.67 13.97
C GLY A 137 -9.46 8.88 14.88
N ASN A 138 -9.66 7.56 14.99
CA ASN A 138 -8.76 6.70 15.77
C ASN A 138 -7.37 6.60 15.14
N ALA A 139 -7.29 6.45 13.82
CA ALA A 139 -6.02 6.42 13.10
C ALA A 139 -5.24 7.74 13.26
N SER A 140 -5.91 8.88 13.09
CA SER A 140 -5.35 10.22 13.30
C SER A 140 -4.87 10.41 14.74
N ARG A 141 -5.72 10.12 15.74
CA ARG A 141 -5.35 10.23 17.16
C ARG A 141 -4.11 9.39 17.47
N LEU A 142 -4.10 8.10 17.10
CA LEU A 142 -2.98 7.22 17.38
C LEU A 142 -1.70 7.72 16.72
N ALA A 143 -1.75 8.08 15.43
CA ALA A 143 -0.59 8.59 14.70
C ALA A 143 0.02 9.84 15.37
N LYS A 144 -0.84 10.80 15.74
CA LYS A 144 -0.43 12.03 16.43
C LYS A 144 0.14 11.74 17.82
N THR A 145 -0.38 10.74 18.54
CA THR A 145 0.17 10.38 19.87
C THR A 145 1.46 9.57 19.81
N THR A 146 1.71 8.78 18.76
CA THR A 146 2.85 7.87 18.72
C THR A 146 4.11 8.47 18.08
N ALA A 147 3.97 9.33 17.07
CA ALA A 147 5.11 9.77 16.27
C ALA A 147 5.55 11.21 16.49
N ALA A 148 4.67 12.03 17.07
CA ALA A 148 4.82 13.49 17.03
C ALA A 148 4.24 14.15 18.28
N ALA A 149 4.13 13.44 19.41
CA ALA A 149 3.47 13.97 20.59
C ALA A 149 4.13 15.28 21.06
N GLY A 150 3.39 16.39 20.94
CA GLY A 150 3.85 17.71 21.37
C GLY A 150 4.70 18.50 20.37
N ASP A 151 5.01 17.95 19.19
CA ASP A 151 5.78 18.68 18.17
C ASP A 151 4.93 19.71 17.39
N LEU A 152 5.60 20.57 16.61
CA LEU A 152 4.95 21.65 15.85
C LEU A 152 4.07 21.10 14.72
N ASN A 153 4.52 20.09 13.98
CA ASN A 153 3.73 19.49 12.91
C ASN A 153 2.45 18.87 13.46
N ASN A 154 2.49 18.24 14.61
CA ASN A 154 1.33 17.66 15.26
C ASN A 154 0.20 18.67 15.43
N ARG A 155 0.53 19.89 15.89
CA ARG A 155 -0.45 20.96 16.06
C ARG A 155 -0.99 21.45 14.72
N ASN A 156 -0.14 21.45 13.70
CA ASN A 156 -0.46 21.96 12.37
C ASN A 156 -1.16 20.92 11.47
N TYR A 157 -1.18 19.64 11.84
CA TYR A 157 -1.95 18.62 11.14
C TYR A 157 -3.38 18.54 11.67
N THR A 158 -4.34 18.37 10.77
CA THR A 158 -5.74 18.18 11.08
C THR A 158 -6.31 16.99 10.32
N LEU A 159 -7.42 16.45 10.83
CA LEU A 159 -8.29 15.55 10.10
C LEU A 159 -9.50 16.35 9.64
N LEU A 160 -9.59 16.65 8.36
CA LEU A 160 -10.79 17.21 7.74
C LEU A 160 -11.64 16.07 7.19
N ALA A 161 -12.41 15.45 8.08
CA ALA A 161 -13.34 14.36 7.76
C ALA A 161 -14.26 14.11 8.95
N ASP A 162 -15.32 13.33 8.75
CA ASP A 162 -16.04 12.71 9.88
C ASP A 162 -15.09 11.70 10.57
N PRO A 163 -14.73 11.90 11.86
CA PRO A 163 -13.79 11.04 12.57
C PRO A 163 -14.32 9.62 12.80
N THR A 164 -15.62 9.38 12.68
CA THR A 164 -16.26 8.07 12.80
C THR A 164 -16.18 7.25 11.50
N THR A 165 -15.91 7.91 10.37
CA THR A 165 -15.80 7.27 9.06
C THR A 165 -14.70 6.22 9.06
N ARG A 166 -14.99 5.08 8.42
CA ARG A 166 -14.01 4.07 8.04
C ARG A 166 -13.89 4.10 6.52
N LEU A 167 -12.67 4.03 6.01
CA LEU A 167 -12.47 3.92 4.56
C LEU A 167 -13.14 2.63 4.03
N ALA A 168 -13.34 2.58 2.71
CA ALA A 168 -13.90 1.43 2.01
C ALA A 168 -12.93 0.24 1.95
N TYR A 169 -12.46 -0.20 3.11
CA TYR A 169 -11.50 -1.27 3.26
C TYR A 169 -12.08 -2.64 2.85
N PRO A 170 -11.25 -3.54 2.29
CA PRO A 170 -11.66 -4.93 2.12
C PRO A 170 -11.84 -5.57 3.50
N ARG A 171 -13.05 -6.07 3.78
CA ARG A 171 -13.34 -6.75 5.07
C ARG A 171 -12.61 -8.08 5.18
N GLN A 172 -12.56 -8.81 4.09
CA GLN A 172 -11.88 -10.11 3.99
C GLN A 172 -10.41 -9.92 3.59
N ARG A 173 -9.56 -10.87 3.97
CA ARG A 173 -8.15 -10.91 3.54
C ARG A 173 -7.83 -12.25 2.91
N VAL A 174 -6.97 -12.23 1.90
CA VAL A 174 -6.41 -13.44 1.31
C VAL A 174 -5.03 -13.67 1.92
N LEU A 175 -4.79 -14.87 2.42
CA LEU A 175 -3.52 -15.29 2.98
C LEU A 175 -2.91 -16.41 2.13
N ILE A 176 -1.60 -16.35 1.92
CA ILE A 176 -0.85 -17.41 1.24
C ILE A 176 -0.32 -18.37 2.31
N ASP A 177 -0.75 -19.62 2.25
CA ASP A 177 -0.37 -20.68 3.17
C ASP A 177 0.93 -21.36 2.77
N SER A 178 1.11 -21.60 1.46
CA SER A 178 2.30 -22.29 0.93
C SER A 178 2.67 -21.85 -0.47
N ILE A 179 3.97 -21.96 -0.75
CA ILE A 179 4.58 -21.76 -2.06
C ILE A 179 5.32 -23.05 -2.41
N ASN A 180 4.99 -23.68 -3.53
CA ASN A 180 5.52 -24.98 -3.95
C ASN A 180 5.40 -26.05 -2.87
N GLY A 181 4.27 -26.06 -2.14
CA GLY A 181 3.99 -27.00 -1.04
C GLY A 181 4.76 -26.73 0.25
N ARG A 182 5.65 -25.73 0.29
CA ARG A 182 6.36 -25.30 1.49
C ARG A 182 5.57 -24.21 2.20
N ARG A 183 5.28 -24.42 3.49
CA ARG A 183 4.54 -23.46 4.32
C ARG A 183 5.27 -22.11 4.36
N VAL A 184 4.52 -21.04 4.19
CA VAL A 184 5.04 -19.67 4.33
C VAL A 184 5.17 -19.36 5.83
N ALA A 185 6.41 -19.33 6.34
CA ALA A 185 6.70 -18.85 7.69
C ALA A 185 6.82 -17.32 7.70
N SER A 186 7.39 -16.76 6.63
CA SER A 186 7.36 -15.34 6.28
C SER A 186 7.44 -15.22 4.76
N VAL A 187 6.78 -14.20 4.20
CA VAL A 187 6.77 -13.94 2.74
C VAL A 187 8.21 -13.79 2.20
N GLN A 188 9.11 -13.20 2.99
CA GLN A 188 10.50 -12.94 2.60
C GLN A 188 11.34 -14.22 2.41
N VAL A 189 11.18 -15.22 3.28
CA VAL A 189 12.00 -16.45 3.21
C VAL A 189 11.49 -17.40 2.13
N SER A 190 10.17 -17.43 1.91
CA SER A 190 9.57 -18.37 0.95
C SER A 190 9.75 -17.95 -0.51
N LEU A 191 9.87 -16.65 -0.79
CA LEU A 191 10.05 -16.12 -2.15
C LEU A 191 11.47 -16.25 -2.70
N ASP A 192 12.45 -16.50 -1.83
CA ASP A 192 13.85 -16.73 -2.18
C ASP A 192 14.07 -17.98 -3.06
N THR A 193 13.07 -18.86 -3.11
CA THR A 193 13.12 -20.13 -3.85
C THR A 193 12.50 -20.07 -5.25
N LEU A 194 11.98 -18.92 -5.67
CA LEU A 194 11.34 -18.78 -6.98
C LEU A 194 12.38 -18.60 -8.09
N LYS A 195 12.46 -19.56 -9.01
CA LYS A 195 13.32 -19.48 -10.21
C LYS A 195 12.57 -18.86 -11.39
N ALA A 196 13.29 -18.10 -12.21
CA ALA A 196 12.76 -17.60 -13.48
C ALA A 196 12.29 -18.76 -14.38
N LEU A 197 11.17 -18.57 -15.08
CA LEU A 197 10.52 -19.56 -15.97
C LEU A 197 10.04 -20.86 -15.28
N GLY A 198 10.19 -20.98 -13.96
CA GLY A 198 9.69 -22.12 -13.20
C GLY A 198 8.19 -22.04 -12.97
N GLN A 199 7.50 -23.18 -12.98
CA GLN A 199 6.12 -23.26 -12.52
C GLN A 199 6.07 -23.08 -10.99
N VAL A 200 5.16 -22.23 -10.52
CA VAL A 200 4.96 -21.95 -9.10
C VAL A 200 3.54 -22.32 -8.72
N ARG A 201 3.40 -23.12 -7.66
CA ARG A 201 2.10 -23.42 -7.06
C ARG A 201 1.93 -22.60 -5.78
N LEU A 202 0.95 -21.69 -5.80
CA LEU A 202 0.49 -20.97 -4.63
C LEU A 202 -0.72 -21.70 -4.03
N SER A 203 -0.81 -21.74 -2.71
CA SER A 203 -2.02 -22.17 -2.02
C SER A 203 -2.28 -21.23 -0.86
N GLY A 204 -3.55 -20.92 -0.63
CA GLY A 204 -3.98 -19.91 0.32
C GLY A 204 -5.44 -20.04 0.65
N HIS A 205 -5.91 -19.20 1.57
CA HIS A 205 -7.30 -19.17 2.00
C HIS A 205 -7.78 -17.73 2.22
N VAL A 206 -9.08 -17.60 2.39
CA VAL A 206 -9.74 -16.32 2.67
C VAL A 206 -10.17 -16.30 4.12
N GLU A 207 -9.89 -15.21 4.82
CA GLU A 207 -10.37 -14.97 6.17
C GLU A 207 -11.30 -13.76 6.23
N ASN A 208 -12.26 -13.82 7.14
CA ASN A 208 -13.08 -12.70 7.56
C ASN A 208 -12.80 -12.44 9.05
N ARG A 209 -12.33 -11.23 9.41
CA ARG A 209 -11.97 -10.89 10.80
C ARG A 209 -11.04 -11.91 11.46
N ASN A 210 -9.96 -12.28 10.78
CA ASN A 210 -8.97 -13.27 11.23
C ASN A 210 -9.52 -14.70 11.47
N VAL A 211 -10.71 -15.01 10.94
CA VAL A 211 -11.31 -16.35 10.99
C VAL A 211 -11.46 -16.89 9.58
N LEU A 212 -11.10 -18.16 9.37
CA LEU A 212 -11.25 -18.85 8.08
C LEU A 212 -12.68 -18.72 7.55
N ASN A 213 -12.83 -18.14 6.36
CA ASN A 213 -14.10 -18.09 5.65
C ASN A 213 -14.28 -19.34 4.79
N ALA A 214 -14.66 -20.46 5.43
CA ALA A 214 -14.79 -21.76 4.76
C ALA A 214 -15.90 -21.81 3.71
N SER A 215 -16.84 -20.86 3.74
CA SER A 215 -17.95 -20.71 2.80
C SER A 215 -17.65 -19.81 1.60
N PHE A 216 -16.48 -19.17 1.54
CA PHE A 216 -16.17 -18.28 0.42
C PHE A 216 -16.17 -19.03 -0.91
N ASN A 217 -16.92 -18.51 -1.87
CA ASN A 217 -17.00 -19.01 -3.23
C ASN A 217 -16.90 -17.83 -4.18
N GLY A 218 -15.86 -17.76 -5.00
CA GLY A 218 -15.62 -16.63 -5.87
C GLY A 218 -14.30 -16.71 -6.62
N THR A 219 -13.85 -15.56 -7.10
CA THR A 219 -12.56 -15.41 -7.80
C THR A 219 -11.60 -14.57 -6.97
N ALA A 220 -10.32 -14.85 -7.12
CA ALA A 220 -9.23 -14.04 -6.61
C ALA A 220 -8.39 -13.55 -7.78
N ASP A 221 -8.24 -12.24 -7.90
CA ASP A 221 -7.26 -11.63 -8.79
C ASP A 221 -5.89 -11.66 -8.11
N ILE A 222 -4.90 -12.21 -8.81
CA ILE A 222 -3.55 -12.40 -8.31
C ILE A 222 -2.59 -11.62 -9.20
N THR A 223 -1.80 -10.74 -8.59
CA THR A 223 -0.73 -10.01 -9.24
C THR A 223 0.58 -10.26 -8.51
N ILE A 224 1.55 -10.82 -9.21
CA ILE A 224 2.89 -11.06 -8.67
C ILE A 224 3.81 -10.01 -9.30
N PHE A 225 4.44 -9.21 -8.45
CA PHE A 225 5.41 -8.22 -8.88
C PHE A 225 6.83 -8.78 -8.80
N ASP A 226 7.69 -8.31 -9.70
CA ASP A 226 9.13 -8.54 -9.57
C ASP A 226 9.69 -7.74 -8.40
N LYS A 227 10.98 -7.90 -8.14
CA LYS A 227 11.71 -7.07 -7.18
C LYS A 227 11.52 -5.57 -7.47
N PRO A 228 11.55 -4.71 -6.44
CA PRO A 228 11.71 -3.28 -6.66
C PRO A 228 12.94 -3.01 -7.54
N THR A 229 12.78 -2.08 -8.47
CA THR A 229 13.84 -1.59 -9.35
C THR A 229 14.13 -0.14 -9.02
N THR A 230 15.40 0.24 -9.15
CA THR A 230 15.79 1.65 -9.05
C THR A 230 15.50 2.34 -10.38
N VAL A 231 14.71 3.41 -10.34
CA VAL A 231 14.57 4.38 -11.44
C VAL A 231 15.13 5.71 -10.97
N ASN A 232 15.68 6.50 -11.89
CA ASN A 232 16.12 7.85 -11.56
C ASN A 232 14.99 8.84 -11.83
N THR A 233 14.83 9.84 -10.97
CA THR A 233 13.99 11.00 -11.29
C THR A 233 14.57 11.75 -12.49
N LEU A 234 13.77 12.64 -13.09
CA LEU A 234 14.25 13.46 -14.21
C LEU A 234 15.22 14.56 -13.76
N GLY A 235 15.22 14.89 -12.46
CA GLY A 235 15.79 16.14 -11.94
C GLY A 235 14.95 17.35 -12.35
N ASP A 236 15.16 18.48 -11.67
CA ASP A 236 14.63 19.79 -12.03
C ASP A 236 15.57 20.88 -11.51
N GLN A 237 15.45 22.12 -12.02
CA GLN A 237 16.17 23.30 -11.51
C GLN A 237 17.69 23.15 -11.29
N GLY A 238 18.37 22.29 -12.07
CA GLY A 238 19.80 21.98 -11.88
C GLY A 238 20.11 20.97 -10.78
N GLY A 239 19.09 20.42 -10.12
CA GLY A 239 19.14 19.24 -9.28
C GLY A 239 19.49 17.99 -10.07
N VAL A 240 20.27 17.11 -9.45
CA VAL A 240 20.69 15.85 -10.06
C VAL A 240 19.59 14.79 -9.96
N PRO A 241 19.43 13.93 -10.98
CA PRO A 241 18.56 12.76 -10.90
C PRO A 241 18.78 11.96 -9.61
N VAL A 242 17.71 11.71 -8.86
CA VAL A 242 17.72 10.99 -7.58
C VAL A 242 17.22 9.56 -7.81
N PRO A 243 17.91 8.53 -7.29
CA PRO A 243 17.43 7.15 -7.39
C PRO A 243 16.23 6.91 -6.47
N VAL A 244 15.16 6.35 -7.03
CA VAL A 244 13.93 5.98 -6.33
C VAL A 244 13.63 4.51 -6.55
N GLN A 245 13.19 3.82 -5.50
CA GLN A 245 12.73 2.43 -5.60
C GLN A 245 11.27 2.40 -6.04
N VAL A 246 10.99 1.73 -7.16
CA VAL A 246 9.63 1.50 -7.65
C VAL A 246 9.40 0.00 -7.82
N GLN A 247 8.16 -0.45 -7.64
CA GLN A 247 7.79 -1.86 -7.81
C GLN A 247 6.55 -1.99 -8.70
N GLU A 248 6.77 -1.92 -10.01
CA GLU A 248 5.69 -1.87 -11.00
C GLU A 248 5.71 -3.05 -11.99
N ASN A 249 6.84 -3.76 -12.08
CA ASN A 249 7.01 -4.85 -13.03
C ASN A 249 6.16 -6.07 -12.62
N VAL A 250 5.10 -6.35 -13.37
CA VAL A 250 4.25 -7.53 -13.16
C VAL A 250 4.89 -8.76 -13.81
N VAL A 251 5.13 -9.79 -13.02
CA VAL A 251 5.63 -11.10 -13.46
C VAL A 251 4.48 -12.05 -13.81
N TYR A 252 3.36 -11.91 -13.11
CA TYR A 252 2.15 -12.71 -13.35
C TYR A 252 0.91 -11.90 -12.99
N GLY A 253 -0.09 -11.96 -13.86
CA GLY A 253 -1.44 -11.46 -13.61
C GLY A 253 -2.45 -12.52 -14.05
N GLY A 254 -3.37 -12.89 -13.17
CA GLY A 254 -4.38 -13.89 -13.49
C GLY A 254 -5.42 -14.08 -12.40
N GLN A 255 -6.43 -14.88 -12.70
CA GLN A 255 -7.52 -15.20 -11.78
C GLN A 255 -7.40 -16.63 -11.26
N ALA A 256 -7.73 -16.81 -9.99
CA ALA A 256 -7.89 -18.12 -9.37
C ALA A 256 -9.31 -18.30 -8.84
N THR A 257 -9.89 -19.48 -9.03
CA THR A 257 -11.16 -19.84 -8.39
C THR A 257 -10.92 -20.22 -6.94
N VAL A 258 -11.63 -19.58 -6.02
CA VAL A 258 -11.65 -19.94 -4.60
C VAL A 258 -12.92 -20.72 -4.34
N ARG A 259 -12.78 -21.93 -3.78
CA ARG A 259 -13.90 -22.82 -3.50
C ARG A 259 -14.05 -23.07 -2.00
N PRO A 260 -15.29 -23.29 -1.51
CA PRO A 260 -15.53 -23.69 -0.15
C PRO A 260 -14.77 -24.97 0.20
N LEU A 261 -14.33 -25.08 1.46
CA LEU A 261 -13.65 -26.27 1.94
C LEU A 261 -14.65 -27.44 1.99
N ARG A 262 -14.65 -28.31 0.98
CA ARG A 262 -15.43 -29.55 1.05
C ARG A 262 -14.81 -30.44 2.11
N ARG A 263 -15.52 -30.66 3.22
CA ARG A 263 -15.19 -31.77 4.14
C ARG A 263 -15.20 -33.04 3.30
N ARG A 264 -14.06 -33.73 3.21
CA ARG A 264 -14.06 -35.08 2.66
C ARG A 264 -15.02 -35.91 3.53
N PRO A 265 -15.92 -36.71 2.94
CA PRO A 265 -16.70 -37.66 3.71
C PRO A 265 -15.73 -38.50 4.53
N HIS A 266 -15.97 -38.58 5.84
CA HIS A 266 -15.26 -39.48 6.72
C HIS A 266 -15.56 -40.89 6.22
N GLN A 267 -14.65 -41.51 5.46
CA GLN A 267 -14.70 -42.95 5.29
C GLN A 267 -14.40 -43.54 6.66
N PRO A 268 -15.28 -44.39 7.25
CA PRO A 268 -14.92 -45.15 8.42
C PRO A 268 -13.77 -46.06 8.03
N GLY A 269 -12.56 -45.72 8.48
CA GLY A 269 -11.41 -46.59 8.31
C GLY A 269 -11.67 -47.90 9.03
N ARG A 270 -11.65 -49.01 8.30
CA ARG A 270 -11.52 -50.34 8.91
C ARG A 270 -10.28 -50.33 9.79
N CYS A 271 -10.45 -50.62 11.08
CA CYS A 271 -9.34 -50.88 12.00
C CYS A 271 -8.43 -51.97 11.41
N PRO A 272 -7.13 -51.72 11.19
CA PRO A 272 -6.18 -52.80 10.99
C PRO A 272 -6.01 -53.52 12.32
N GLY A 273 -6.24 -54.83 12.34
CA GLY A 273 -6.00 -55.68 13.50
C GLY A 273 -4.56 -55.56 14.00
N LEU A 274 -4.42 -55.65 15.32
CA LEU A 274 -3.12 -55.77 16.00
C LEU A 274 -2.33 -56.96 15.44
N PRO A 275 -1.00 -56.81 15.33
CA PRO A 275 -0.09 -57.90 15.66
C PRO A 275 0.65 -57.59 16.96
N THR A 276 0.49 -58.48 17.91
CA THR A 276 1.40 -58.74 19.03
C THR A 276 2.80 -59.06 18.53
N GLY A 277 3.86 -58.55 19.16
CA GLY A 277 5.20 -59.09 18.92
C GLY A 277 6.37 -58.21 19.36
N ALA A 278 7.11 -58.70 20.33
CA ALA A 278 8.24 -58.09 21.04
C ALA A 278 9.51 -57.83 20.22
N GLY A 279 10.35 -56.92 20.75
CA GLY A 279 11.79 -57.17 20.92
C GLY A 279 12.77 -56.36 20.06
N GLY A 280 13.81 -55.81 20.70
CA GLY A 280 15.12 -55.63 20.06
C GLY A 280 15.78 -54.25 20.20
N ARG A 281 16.74 -54.15 21.13
CA ARG A 281 17.71 -53.06 21.29
C ARG A 281 18.68 -52.99 20.10
N GLY A 282 19.31 -51.82 19.82
CA GLY A 282 20.59 -51.83 19.08
C GLY A 282 21.13 -50.53 18.46
N ARG A 283 21.91 -49.79 19.27
CA ARG A 283 23.19 -49.10 18.96
C ARG A 283 23.36 -48.00 17.87
N GLN A 284 24.15 -47.03 18.33
CA GLN A 284 24.86 -45.91 17.70
C GLN A 284 25.77 -46.31 16.51
N GLY A 285 25.95 -45.36 15.58
CA GLY A 285 27.02 -45.35 14.57
C GLY A 285 27.37 -43.92 14.16
N ARG A 286 28.66 -43.57 14.28
CA ARG A 286 29.28 -42.23 14.14
C ARG A 286 29.53 -41.81 12.68
N ARG A 287 29.53 -40.48 12.49
CA ARG A 287 30.42 -39.60 11.69
C ARG A 287 30.66 -39.93 10.20
N HIS A 288 30.51 -38.92 9.34
CA HIS A 288 31.65 -38.33 8.60
C HIS A 288 31.31 -36.91 8.11
N ARG A 289 32.25 -35.98 8.34
CA ARG A 289 32.28 -34.62 7.80
C ARG A 289 32.92 -34.66 6.42
N HIS A 290 32.39 -33.88 5.47
CA HIS A 290 33.17 -33.31 4.38
C HIS A 290 32.81 -31.83 4.19
N HIS A 291 33.82 -30.98 4.29
CA HIS A 291 33.83 -29.59 3.86
C HIS A 291 34.38 -29.54 2.44
N ALA A 292 33.80 -28.70 1.58
CA ALA A 292 34.42 -27.56 0.86
C ALA A 292 33.50 -27.15 -0.34
N PRO A 293 33.80 -26.08 -1.09
CA PRO A 293 33.17 -24.78 -0.92
C PRO A 293 32.38 -24.34 -2.17
N HIS A 294 31.26 -23.63 -2.01
CA HIS A 294 30.68 -22.90 -3.14
C HIS A 294 30.22 -21.51 -2.72
N GLY A 295 30.73 -20.52 -3.46
CA GLY A 295 30.48 -19.11 -3.28
C GLY A 295 29.00 -18.80 -3.27
N ALA A 296 28.58 -18.07 -2.23
CA ALA A 296 27.22 -17.59 -2.07
C ALA A 296 26.97 -16.46 -3.08
N ALA A 297 26.30 -16.78 -4.18
CA ALA A 297 25.54 -15.80 -4.92
C ALA A 297 24.30 -15.46 -4.09
N LEU A 298 24.19 -14.19 -3.68
CA LEU A 298 23.08 -13.66 -2.89
C LEU A 298 21.76 -13.81 -3.65
N PRO A 299 20.75 -14.50 -3.10
CA PRO A 299 19.52 -14.76 -3.83
C PRO A 299 18.58 -13.54 -3.84
N GLN A 300 17.87 -13.40 -4.97
CA GLN A 300 17.14 -12.20 -5.39
C GLN A 300 15.68 -12.24 -4.92
N ARG A 301 15.20 -11.11 -4.37
CA ARG A 301 13.93 -11.00 -3.62
C ARG A 301 12.74 -10.69 -4.53
N ARG A 302 11.57 -11.31 -4.35
CA ARG A 302 10.29 -10.96 -5.03
C ARG A 302 9.21 -10.68 -3.98
N VAL A 303 8.08 -10.03 -4.33
CA VAL A 303 6.95 -9.77 -3.40
C VAL A 303 5.62 -10.11 -4.08
N VAL A 304 4.74 -10.83 -3.39
CA VAL A 304 3.38 -11.15 -3.87
C VAL A 304 2.38 -10.24 -3.16
N ARG A 305 1.55 -9.49 -3.91
CA ARG A 305 0.39 -8.79 -3.37
C ARG A 305 -0.88 -9.47 -3.87
N VAL A 306 -1.81 -9.76 -2.97
CA VAL A 306 -3.14 -10.26 -3.32
C VAL A 306 -4.13 -9.15 -2.97
N GLY A 307 -4.65 -8.46 -3.97
CA GLY A 307 -5.51 -7.28 -3.83
C GLY A 307 -5.83 -6.65 -5.19
N GLY A 308 -6.98 -5.97 -5.27
CA GLY A 308 -7.58 -5.48 -6.51
C GLY A 308 -6.75 -4.47 -7.34
N PRO A 309 -7.22 -4.13 -8.55
CA PRO A 309 -6.37 -3.78 -9.68
C PRO A 309 -5.64 -2.42 -9.66
N HIS A 310 -5.79 -1.59 -8.63
CA HIS A 310 -5.32 -0.19 -8.71
C HIS A 310 -4.68 0.29 -7.41
N GLY A 311 -3.37 0.08 -7.29
CA GLY A 311 -2.52 0.78 -6.33
C GLY A 311 -1.24 1.23 -7.02
N ARG A 312 -1.23 2.46 -7.55
CA ARG A 312 -0.03 3.08 -8.12
C ARG A 312 0.66 3.90 -7.02
N GLN A 313 1.97 3.68 -6.83
CA GLN A 313 2.80 4.55 -6.01
C GLN A 313 3.42 5.60 -6.93
N PHE A 314 3.08 6.86 -6.71
CA PHE A 314 3.72 7.98 -7.40
C PHE A 314 4.74 8.60 -6.47
N VAL A 315 5.99 8.66 -6.90
CA VAL A 315 7.04 9.41 -6.22
C VAL A 315 7.26 10.68 -7.01
N ALA A 316 6.71 11.79 -6.53
CA ALA A 316 7.12 13.10 -7.00
C ALA A 316 8.52 13.42 -6.44
N PRO A 317 9.41 14.05 -7.23
CA PRO A 317 10.74 14.41 -6.77
C PRO A 317 10.69 15.40 -5.59
N ARG A 318 11.75 15.36 -4.77
CA ARG A 318 12.07 16.39 -3.79
C ARG A 318 13.02 17.39 -4.41
#